data_AF-A0A3C1A0R5-F1
#
_entry.id   AF-A0A3C1A0R5-F1
#
_cell.length_a   1.000
_cell.length_b   1.000
_cell.length_c   1.000
_cell.angle_alpha   90.00
_cell.angle_beta   90.00
_cell.angle_gamma   90.00
#
_symmetry.space_group_name_H-M   'P 1'
#
loop_
_entity.id
_entity.type
_entity.pdbx_description
1 polymer ?
#
loop_
_entity_poly.entity_id
_entity_poly.type
_entity_poly.pdbx_seq_one_letter_code
_entity_poly.pdbx_strand_id
1 'polypeptide(L)'
;LRTEFTALSVGSVEGEETRQGLPSEPPPMHYSVYLCQSEEVVRFTEELYYLRLLLAGEGPVPKEQLLVTHLREVYRARGDDEEWLSRAAREIARLLKRDYDRLMTILLGIEPSMEGGER
;
A
#
# COMPACT_ATOMS: atom_id res chain seq x y z
N LEU A 1 11.77 28.15 -4.32
CA LEU A 1 11.71 26.84 -3.61
C LEU A 1 11.43 25.76 -4.63
N ARG A 2 12.15 24.63 -4.59
CA ARG A 2 11.89 23.43 -5.38
C ARG A 2 11.46 22.34 -4.40
N THR A 3 10.29 21.74 -4.61
CA THR A 3 9.83 20.57 -3.86
C THR A 3 10.21 19.34 -4.66
N GLU A 4 10.96 18.42 -4.07
CA GLU A 4 11.26 17.12 -4.65
C GLU A 4 10.43 16.06 -3.91
N PHE A 5 9.83 15.15 -4.67
CA PHE A 5 9.13 13.99 -4.13
C PHE A 5 9.64 12.73 -4.83
N THR A 6 9.71 11.64 -4.08
CA THR A 6 10.06 10.33 -4.60
C THR A 6 8.79 9.48 -4.62
N ALA A 7 8.53 8.81 -5.73
CA ALA A 7 7.41 7.90 -5.87
C ALA A 7 7.93 6.48 -6.14
N LEU A 8 7.31 5.49 -5.52
CA LEU A 8 7.53 4.09 -5.81
C LEU A 8 6.36 3.58 -6.64
N SER A 9 6.64 3.13 -7.87
CA SER A 9 5.61 2.49 -8.69
C SER A 9 5.39 1.06 -8.21
N VAL A 10 4.12 0.72 -7.97
CA VAL A 10 3.70 -0.61 -7.51
C VAL A 10 2.79 -1.32 -8.53
N GLY A 11 2.49 -0.66 -9.64
CA GLY A 11 1.61 -1.18 -10.67
C GLY A 11 1.15 -0.11 -11.65
N SER A 12 0.41 -0.56 -12.65
CA SER A 12 -0.26 0.28 -13.63
C SER A 12 -1.67 -0.26 -13.91
N VAL A 13 -2.52 0.62 -14.44
CA VAL A 13 -3.82 0.23 -14.99
C VAL A 13 -3.80 0.60 -16.47
N GLU A 14 -4.04 -0.39 -17.33
CA GLU A 14 -4.15 -0.22 -18.78
C GLU A 14 -5.58 -0.58 -19.19
N GLY A 15 -6.41 0.42 -19.44
CA GLY A 15 -7.84 0.22 -19.69
C GLY A 15 -8.56 -0.36 -18.48
N GLU A 16 -9.03 -1.60 -18.59
CA GLU A 16 -9.67 -2.35 -17.51
C GLU A 16 -8.71 -3.30 -16.77
N GLU A 17 -7.50 -3.51 -17.32
CA GLU A 17 -6.55 -4.46 -16.76
C GLU A 17 -5.67 -3.79 -15.70
N THR A 18 -5.69 -4.32 -14.48
CA THR A 18 -4.79 -3.92 -13.40
C THR A 18 -3.58 -4.83 -13.38
N ARG A 19 -2.38 -4.27 -13.52
CA ARG A 19 -1.11 -5.01 -13.43
C ARG A 19 -0.30 -4.54 -12.23
N GLN A 20 0.06 -5.48 -11.37
CA GLN A 20 0.89 -5.21 -10.19
C GLN A 20 2.34 -5.58 -10.50
N GLY A 21 3.16 -4.57 -10.78
CA GLY A 21 4.51 -4.73 -11.30
C GLY A 21 5.07 -3.40 -11.78
N LEU A 22 6.39 -3.35 -11.99
CA LEU A 22 6.97 -2.18 -12.64
C LEU A 22 6.49 -2.14 -14.09
N PRO A 23 6.05 -0.98 -14.58
CA PRO A 23 5.69 -0.84 -15.98
C PRO A 23 6.91 -1.11 -16.86
N SER A 24 6.69 -1.67 -18.05
CA SER A 24 7.74 -1.96 -19.03
C SER A 24 8.48 -0.70 -19.48
N GLU A 25 7.82 0.45 -19.40
CA GLU A 25 8.36 1.76 -19.75
C GLU A 25 8.26 2.71 -18.55
N PRO A 26 9.27 3.57 -18.32
CA PRO A 26 9.19 4.57 -17.27
C PRO A 26 8.03 5.54 -17.55
N PRO A 27 7.34 6.03 -16.51
CA PRO A 27 6.27 6.99 -16.70
C PRO A 27 6.81 8.25 -17.40
N PRO A 28 6.09 8.80 -18.40
CA PRO A 28 6.52 9.99 -19.13
C PRO A 28 6.66 11.19 -18.17
N MET A 29 7.74 11.96 -18.35
CA MET A 29 8.20 13.04 -17.45
C MET A 29 7.21 14.19 -17.19
N HIS A 30 6.11 14.29 -17.95
CA HIS A 30 5.19 15.44 -17.94
C HIS A 30 3.73 15.07 -17.62
N TYR A 31 3.50 14.00 -16.86
CA TYR A 31 2.16 13.65 -16.45
C TYR A 31 1.73 14.38 -15.17
N SER A 32 0.47 14.81 -15.15
CA SER A 32 -0.15 15.33 -13.93
C SER A 32 -0.37 14.19 -12.94
N VAL A 33 -0.09 14.44 -11.66
CA VAL A 33 -0.33 13.48 -10.58
C VAL A 33 -1.69 13.80 -9.96
N TYR A 34 -2.53 12.79 -9.85
CA TYR A 34 -3.86 12.90 -9.25
C TYR A 34 -3.97 11.92 -8.09
N LEU A 35 -4.82 12.25 -7.12
CA LEU A 35 -5.19 11.31 -6.06
C LEU A 35 -6.15 10.27 -6.64
N CYS A 36 -5.87 9.00 -6.38
CA CYS A 36 -6.77 7.90 -6.71
C CYS A 36 -8.11 8.10 -5.99
N GLN A 37 -9.21 7.87 -6.69
CA GLN A 37 -10.53 7.78 -6.08
C GLN A 37 -10.68 6.47 -5.31
N SER A 38 -11.66 6.38 -4.42
CA SER A 38 -11.85 5.19 -3.58
C SER A 38 -12.11 3.94 -4.42
N GLU A 39 -12.82 4.07 -5.54
CA GLU A 39 -13.09 3.00 -6.49
C GLU A 39 -11.80 2.49 -7.18
N GLU A 40 -10.87 3.40 -7.49
CA GLU A 40 -9.58 3.05 -8.08
C GLU A 40 -8.69 2.33 -7.07
N VAL A 41 -8.72 2.77 -5.81
CA VAL A 41 -8.02 2.11 -4.70
C VAL A 41 -8.59 0.71 -4.50
N VAL A 42 -9.92 0.57 -4.39
CA VAL A 42 -10.59 -0.73 -4.23
C VAL A 42 -10.20 -1.68 -5.37
N ARG A 43 -10.30 -1.22 -6.62
CA ARG A 43 -9.96 -2.01 -7.80
C ARG A 43 -8.49 -2.44 -7.79
N PHE A 44 -7.57 -1.51 -7.54
CA PHE A 44 -6.14 -1.81 -7.58
C PHE A 44 -5.72 -2.79 -6.47
N THR A 45 -6.34 -2.66 -5.30
CA THR A 45 -5.97 -3.39 -4.08
C THR A 45 -6.72 -4.70 -3.88
N GLU A 46 -7.59 -5.10 -4.81
CA GLU A 46 -8.28 -6.38 -4.76
C GLU A 46 -7.30 -7.57 -4.76
N GLU A 47 -6.25 -7.44 -5.58
CA GLU A 47 -5.08 -8.32 -5.54
C GLU A 47 -4.00 -7.76 -4.61
N LEU A 48 -3.26 -8.64 -3.95
CA LEU A 48 -2.31 -8.27 -2.89
C LEU A 48 -0.83 -8.42 -3.30
N TYR A 49 -0.56 -8.79 -4.55
CA TYR A 49 0.79 -9.04 -5.04
C TYR A 49 1.71 -7.82 -4.89
N TYR A 50 1.18 -6.61 -5.08
CA TYR A 50 1.90 -5.34 -5.00
C TYR A 50 2.51 -5.05 -3.61
N LEU A 51 2.02 -5.68 -2.53
CA LEU A 51 2.58 -5.50 -1.19
C LEU A 51 4.06 -5.91 -1.13
N ARG A 52 4.48 -6.88 -1.96
CA ARG A 52 5.90 -7.23 -2.07
C ARG A 52 6.75 -6.11 -2.66
N LEU A 53 6.16 -5.30 -3.55
CA LEU A 53 6.85 -4.18 -4.19
C LEU A 53 7.04 -3.05 -3.18
N LEU A 54 6.05 -2.79 -2.32
CA LEU A 54 6.20 -1.87 -1.19
C LEU A 54 7.31 -2.31 -0.23
N LEU A 55 7.40 -3.61 0.09
CA LEU A 55 8.46 -4.16 0.95
C LEU A 55 9.84 -4.20 0.26
N ALA A 56 9.87 -4.33 -1.06
CA ALA A 56 11.10 -4.34 -1.84
C ALA A 56 11.65 -2.92 -2.08
N GLY A 57 10.75 -1.94 -2.23
CA GLY A 57 11.10 -0.56 -2.54
C GLY A 57 12.10 0.06 -1.57
N GLU A 58 12.90 0.98 -2.09
CA GLU A 58 13.84 1.79 -1.33
C GLU A 58 13.34 3.23 -1.27
N GLY A 59 13.58 3.89 -0.14
CA GLY A 59 13.13 5.25 0.08
C GLY A 59 13.53 5.79 1.43
N PRO A 60 13.27 7.09 1.68
CA PRO A 60 13.66 7.75 2.92
C PRO A 60 12.79 7.35 4.13
N VAL A 61 11.66 6.68 3.90
CA VAL A 61 10.71 6.27 4.95
C VAL A 61 10.89 4.78 5.27
N PRO A 62 10.86 4.38 6.56
CA PRO A 62 10.85 2.97 6.95
C PRO A 62 9.72 2.18 6.28
N LYS A 63 10.04 0.98 5.78
CA LYS A 63 9.11 0.19 4.96
C LYS A 63 7.89 -0.27 5.75
N GLU A 64 8.09 -0.57 7.02
CA GLU A 64 7.03 -1.02 7.94
C GLU A 64 6.02 0.10 8.15
N GLN A 65 6.49 1.34 8.38
CA GLN A 65 5.63 2.50 8.58
C GLN A 65 4.89 2.88 7.31
N LEU A 66 5.56 2.83 6.16
CA LEU A 66 4.92 3.01 4.85
C LEU A 66 3.80 1.97 4.66
N LEU A 67 4.09 0.70 4.92
CA LEU A 67 3.13 -0.39 4.73
C LEU A 67 1.93 -0.27 5.68
N VAL A 68 2.16 -0.01 6.97
CA VAL A 68 1.09 0.21 7.96
C VAL A 68 0.18 1.36 7.55
N THR A 69 0.77 2.50 7.18
CA THR A 69 0.01 3.69 6.76
C THR A 69 -0.81 3.39 5.51
N HIS A 70 -0.19 2.74 4.51
CA HIS A 70 -0.86 2.33 3.29
C HIS A 70 -2.05 1.39 3.56
N LEU A 71 -1.88 0.38 4.41
CA LEU A 71 -2.95 -0.57 4.74
C LEU A 71 -4.12 0.12 5.44
N ARG A 72 -3.86 1.07 6.34
CA ARG A 72 -4.91 1.86 7.01
C ARG A 72 -5.69 2.72 6.03
N GLU A 73 -5.00 3.38 5.10
CA GLU A 73 -5.64 4.22 4.09
C GLU A 73 -6.49 3.39 3.12
N VAL A 74 -5.99 2.24 2.68
CA VAL A 74 -6.77 1.32 1.83
C VAL A 74 -7.96 0.75 2.60
N TYR A 75 -7.79 0.33 3.85
CA TYR A 75 -8.88 -0.19 4.69
C TYR A 75 -10.03 0.81 4.79
N ARG A 76 -9.71 2.08 5.07
CA ARG A 76 -10.71 3.18 5.10
C ARG A 76 -11.34 3.44 3.73
N ALA A 77 -10.55 3.49 2.66
CA ALA A 77 -11.05 3.70 1.30
C ALA A 77 -11.98 2.57 0.82
N ARG A 78 -11.79 1.35 1.35
CA ARG A 78 -12.65 0.18 1.12
C ARG A 78 -13.88 0.14 2.04
N GLY A 79 -14.06 1.12 2.92
CA GLY A 79 -15.19 1.17 3.85
C GLY A 79 -15.05 0.23 5.04
N ASP A 80 -13.85 0.16 5.62
CA ASP A 80 -13.54 -0.67 6.78
C ASP A 80 -13.74 -2.18 6.53
N ASP A 81 -13.30 -2.64 5.35
CA ASP A 81 -13.37 -4.02 4.88
C ASP A 81 -12.44 -4.96 5.68
N GLU A 82 -12.98 -5.56 6.75
CA GLU A 82 -12.26 -6.48 7.64
C GLU A 82 -11.78 -7.76 6.92
N GLU A 83 -12.51 -8.22 5.90
CA GLU A 83 -12.14 -9.40 5.13
C GLU A 83 -10.89 -9.13 4.31
N TRP A 84 -10.86 -7.98 3.62
CA TRP A 84 -9.67 -7.53 2.90
C TRP A 84 -8.47 -7.33 3.83
N LEU A 85 -8.67 -6.68 4.98
CA LEU A 85 -7.57 -6.46 5.94
C LEU A 85 -6.99 -7.79 6.44
N SER A 86 -7.86 -8.76 6.71
CA SER A 86 -7.46 -10.12 7.09
C SER A 86 -6.67 -10.83 5.98
N ARG A 87 -7.09 -10.70 4.72
CA ARG A 87 -6.35 -11.23 3.56
C ARG A 87 -4.98 -10.56 3.43
N ALA A 88 -4.92 -9.24 3.57
CA ALA A 88 -3.68 -8.46 3.50
C ALA A 88 -2.70 -8.86 4.61
N ALA A 89 -3.16 -8.96 5.87
CA ALA A 89 -2.35 -9.38 7.00
C ALA A 89 -1.74 -10.78 6.80
N ARG A 90 -2.52 -11.74 6.28
CA ARG A 90 -2.04 -13.09 5.96
C ARG A 90 -0.98 -13.09 4.86
N GLU A 91 -1.15 -12.27 3.82
CA GLU A 91 -0.15 -12.14 2.76
C GLU A 91 1.15 -11.54 3.29
N ILE A 92 1.07 -10.53 4.17
CA ILE A 92 2.25 -9.93 4.81
C ILE A 92 2.96 -10.95 5.71
N ALA A 93 2.22 -11.72 6.51
CA ALA A 93 2.78 -12.82 7.31
C ALA A 93 3.51 -13.84 6.44
N ARG A 94 3.00 -14.13 5.24
CA ARG A 94 3.67 -15.00 4.26
C ARG A 94 4.94 -14.39 3.70
N LEU A 95 4.93 -13.09 3.37
CA LEU A 95 6.08 -12.36 2.83
C LEU A 95 7.21 -12.21 3.87
N LEU A 96 6.85 -11.99 5.14
CA LEU A 96 7.76 -11.76 6.26
C LEU A 96 7.94 -13.00 7.15
N LYS A 97 7.64 -14.21 6.65
CA LYS A 97 7.70 -15.47 7.42
C LYS A 97 9.05 -15.76 8.09
N ARG A 98 10.13 -15.11 7.64
CA ARG A 98 11.50 -15.27 8.17
C ARG A 98 11.94 -14.11 9.06
N ASP A 99 11.09 -13.10 9.22
CA ASP A 99 11.40 -11.84 9.87
C ASP A 99 10.27 -11.46 10.83
N TYR A 100 10.25 -12.16 11.96
CA TYR A 100 9.16 -12.09 12.93
C TYR A 100 9.03 -10.70 13.56
N ASP A 101 10.16 -10.06 13.89
CA ASP A 101 10.15 -8.74 14.53
C ASP A 101 9.53 -7.67 13.63
N ARG A 102 9.85 -7.69 12.32
CA ARG A 102 9.23 -6.79 11.35
C ARG A 102 7.76 -7.11 11.13
N LEU A 103 7.41 -8.39 11.05
CA LEU A 103 6.02 -8.81 10.94
C LEU A 103 5.19 -8.28 12.12
N MET A 104 5.66 -8.47 13.34
CA MET A 104 4.96 -7.98 14.54
C MET A 104 4.84 -6.47 14.55
N THR A 105 5.88 -5.74 14.12
CA THR A 105 5.82 -4.28 13.99
C THR A 105 4.69 -3.83 13.07
N ILE A 106 4.51 -4.52 11.93
CA ILE A 106 3.43 -4.20 10.98
C ILE A 106 2.07 -4.60 11.53
N LEU A 107 1.93 -5.81 12.10
CA LEU A 107 0.64 -6.30 12.61
C LEU A 107 0.11 -5.44 13.76
N LEU A 108 0.98 -5.07 14.71
CA LEU A 108 0.62 -4.14 15.79
C LEU A 108 0.33 -2.73 15.27
N GLY A 109 0.95 -2.34 14.15
CA GLY A 109 0.69 -1.08 13.49
C GLY A 109 -0.65 -1.04 12.76
N ILE A 110 -1.15 -2.15 12.21
CA ILE A 110 -2.45 -2.17 11.52
C ILE A 110 -3.63 -2.44 12.44
N GLU A 111 -3.39 -2.95 13.65
CA GLU A 111 -4.42 -2.97 14.68
C GLU A 111 -5.01 -1.56 14.79
N PRO A 112 -6.36 -1.44 14.85
CA PRO A 112 -6.98 -0.17 15.12
C PRO A 112 -6.49 0.26 16.51
N SER A 113 -5.47 1.11 16.53
CA SER A 113 -5.28 2.04 17.62
C SER A 113 -6.63 2.73 17.75
N MET A 114 -7.35 2.42 18.81
CA MET A 114 -8.62 3.02 19.19
C MET A 114 -8.39 4.53 19.44
N GLU A 115 -8.10 5.29 18.40
CA GLU A 115 -8.14 6.74 18.38
C GLU A 115 -9.49 7.12 17.78
N GLY A 116 -10.50 6.85 18.61
CA GLY A 116 -11.92 7.11 18.38
C GLY A 116 -12.64 7.29 19.71
N GLY A 117 -12.01 8.02 20.63
CA GLY A 117 -12.62 8.51 21.86
C GLY A 117 -12.06 9.91 22.12
N GLU A 118 -12.96 10.90 22.10
CA GLU A 118 -12.75 12.33 22.38
C GLU A 118 -12.29 13.21 21.20
N ARG A 119 -13.23 13.62 20.33
CA ARG A 119 -14.05 14.85 20.49
C ARG A 119 -14.88 15.14 19.24
#